data_AF-A0A7X0CHJ8-F1
#
_entry.id   AF-A0A7X0CHJ8-F1
#
_cell.length_a   1.000
_cell.length_b   1.000
_cell.length_c   1.000
_cell.angle_alpha   90.00
_cell.angle_beta   90.00
_cell.angle_gamma   90.00
#
_symmetry.space_group_name_H-M   'P 1'
#
loop_
_entity.id
_entity.type
_entity.pdbx_description
1 polymer ?
#
loop_
_entity_poly.entity_id
_entity_poly.type
_entity_poly.pdbx_seq_one_letter_code
_entity_poly.pdbx_strand_id
1 'polypeptide(L)'
;MRKLIFISILLIPLLGKAQTYTSYKATNGVTYHLNDTVRLGKGSASDGSFLYIQDRGIPSPLPGRPSPTHNLPKTFTNGGVIIKNIKKSNRNGIDKYVLVVDAGGLFRFSLYIDDAILACEVMPCQTSATKEPSPTYVADELKKLKELLDAGTITQAEFDAQKKKLLGE
;
A
#
# COMPACT_ATOMS: atom_id res chain seq x y z
N MET A 1 -13.19 51.26 -26.19
CA MET A 1 -13.44 50.07 -25.35
C MET A 1 -13.34 48.77 -26.16
N ARG A 2 -12.17 48.45 -26.74
CA ARG A 2 -11.99 47.22 -27.56
C ARG A 2 -10.60 46.59 -27.47
N LYS A 3 -9.73 47.12 -26.60
CA LYS A 3 -8.34 46.65 -26.40
C LYS A 3 -8.07 46.07 -25.00
N LEU A 4 -9.05 46.10 -24.10
CA LEU A 4 -8.93 45.59 -22.72
C LEU A 4 -9.45 44.15 -22.54
N ILE A 5 -10.09 43.56 -23.55
CA ILE A 5 -10.63 42.20 -23.48
C ILE A 5 -9.56 41.14 -23.83
N PHE A 6 -8.48 41.52 -24.52
CA PHE A 6 -7.44 40.59 -24.95
C PHE A 6 -6.45 40.17 -23.84
N ILE A 7 -6.39 40.87 -22.71
CA ILE A 7 -5.43 40.55 -21.62
C ILE A 7 -5.97 39.47 -20.68
N SER A 8 -7.30 39.27 -20.61
CA SER A 8 -7.91 38.29 -19.69
C SER A 8 -7.79 36.83 -20.18
N ILE A 9 -7.61 36.60 -21.49
CA ILE A 9 -7.51 35.26 -22.08
C ILE A 9 -6.08 34.70 -22.01
N LEU A 10 -5.06 35.53 -21.79
CA LEU A 10 -3.66 35.11 -21.78
C LEU A 10 -3.19 34.47 -20.45
N LEU A 11 -3.99 34.55 -19.38
CA LEU A 11 -3.65 34.04 -18.04
C LEU A 11 -4.21 32.65 -17.73
N ILE A 12 -4.93 32.02 -18.67
CA ILE A 12 -5.68 30.78 -18.41
C ILE A 12 -4.88 29.46 -18.53
N PRO A 13 -3.69 29.33 -19.19
CA PRO A 13 -3.04 28.03 -19.30
C PRO A 13 -1.91 27.78 -18.28
N LEU A 14 -2.03 28.21 -17.02
CA LEU A 14 -1.06 27.86 -15.96
C LEU A 14 -1.60 26.95 -14.85
N LEU A 15 -2.86 26.51 -14.92
CA LEU A 15 -3.44 25.55 -13.97
C LEU A 15 -3.19 24.08 -14.37
N GLY A 16 -2.15 23.82 -15.17
CA GLY A 16 -1.79 22.50 -15.66
C GLY A 16 -1.18 21.61 -14.58
N LYS A 17 -1.98 20.66 -14.08
CA LYS A 17 -1.58 19.37 -13.47
C LYS A 17 -0.99 19.38 -12.05
N ALA A 18 -1.65 20.02 -11.09
CA ALA A 18 -1.53 19.60 -9.68
C ALA A 18 -2.63 18.57 -9.36
N GLN A 19 -2.54 17.35 -9.91
CA GLN A 19 -3.44 16.26 -9.49
C GLN A 19 -3.01 15.78 -8.10
N THR A 20 -3.77 16.16 -7.08
CA THR A 20 -3.64 15.64 -5.72
C THR A 20 -4.40 14.33 -5.62
N TYR A 21 -3.68 13.24 -5.31
CA TYR A 21 -4.30 11.96 -5.04
C TYR A 21 -4.83 11.97 -3.61
N THR A 22 -6.13 11.71 -3.44
CA THR A 22 -6.81 11.71 -2.14
C THR A 22 -6.94 10.31 -1.55
N SER A 23 -6.90 9.28 -2.40
CA SER A 23 -6.92 7.88 -1.98
C SER A 23 -6.11 6.96 -2.90
N TYR A 24 -5.77 5.78 -2.38
CA TYR A 24 -5.12 4.70 -3.13
C TYR A 24 -5.51 3.33 -2.57
N LYS A 25 -5.92 2.39 -3.44
CA LYS A 25 -6.16 0.99 -3.08
C LYS A 25 -4.87 0.19 -3.28
N ALA A 26 -4.29 -0.27 -2.19
CA ALA A 26 -3.02 -1.00 -2.19
C ALA A 26 -3.22 -2.51 -2.40
N THR A 27 -2.12 -3.24 -2.52
CA THR A 27 -2.13 -4.68 -2.83
C THR A 27 -2.72 -5.58 -1.74
N ASN A 28 -2.81 -5.12 -0.49
CA ASN A 28 -3.53 -5.81 0.59
C ASN A 28 -5.07 -5.60 0.54
N GLY A 29 -5.59 -4.95 -0.50
CA GLY A 29 -7.02 -4.66 -0.66
C GLY A 29 -7.52 -3.46 0.15
N VAL A 30 -6.69 -2.87 1.01
CA VAL A 30 -7.04 -1.68 1.80
C VAL A 30 -6.99 -0.43 0.93
N THR A 31 -8.02 0.41 1.03
CA THR A 31 -8.04 1.74 0.42
C THR A 31 -7.63 2.78 1.45
N TYR A 32 -6.48 3.39 1.23
CA TYR A 32 -5.89 4.40 2.09
C TYR A 32 -6.29 5.80 1.65
N HIS A 33 -6.66 6.65 2.60
CA HIS A 33 -7.02 8.06 2.41
C HIS A 33 -6.05 8.98 3.15
N LEU A 34 -6.12 10.28 2.83
CA LEU A 34 -5.41 11.30 3.61
C LEU A 34 -5.89 11.29 5.06
N ASN A 35 -4.93 11.45 5.98
CA ASN A 35 -5.09 11.40 7.43
C ASN A 35 -5.46 10.05 8.04
N ASP A 36 -5.53 8.99 7.24
CA ASP A 36 -5.65 7.63 7.78
C ASP A 36 -4.40 7.27 8.59
N THR A 37 -4.61 6.47 9.64
CA THR A 37 -3.52 5.85 10.40
C THR A 37 -3.17 4.51 9.76
N VAL A 38 -1.96 4.41 9.22
CA VAL A 38 -1.38 3.16 8.73
C VAL A 38 -0.79 2.42 9.92
N ARG A 39 -1.28 1.21 10.18
CA ARG A 39 -0.69 0.32 11.19
C ARG A 39 0.60 -0.30 10.67
N LEU A 40 1.63 -0.29 11.48
CA LEU A 40 2.92 -0.86 11.17
C LEU A 40 3.04 -2.26 11.76
N GLY A 41 3.74 -3.13 11.05
CA GLY A 41 4.16 -4.45 11.52
C GLY A 41 5.57 -4.37 12.13
N LYS A 42 6.47 -5.22 11.64
CA LYS A 42 7.88 -5.28 12.05
C LYS A 42 8.76 -4.78 10.91
N GLY A 43 9.79 -3.98 11.23
CA GLY A 43 10.78 -3.56 10.24
C GLY A 43 11.54 -4.75 9.63
N SER A 44 11.77 -4.69 8.32
CA SER A 44 12.36 -5.79 7.53
C SER A 44 13.87 -5.71 7.36
N ALA A 45 14.51 -4.61 7.76
CA ALA A 45 15.96 -4.50 7.74
C ALA A 45 16.61 -5.38 8.81
N SER A 46 17.90 -5.69 8.63
CA SER A 46 18.67 -6.55 9.56
C SER A 46 18.79 -5.98 10.98
N ASP A 47 18.72 -4.66 11.13
CA ASP A 47 18.71 -3.96 12.42
C ASP A 47 17.29 -3.80 13.01
N GLY A 48 16.27 -4.29 12.30
CA GLY A 48 14.85 -4.16 12.63
C GLY A 48 14.22 -2.83 12.24
N SER A 49 14.94 -1.94 11.54
CA SER A 49 14.37 -0.73 10.95
C SER A 49 13.47 -1.05 9.76
N PHE A 50 12.65 -0.08 9.35
CA PHE A 50 11.70 -0.24 8.25
C PHE A 50 12.36 0.17 6.93
N LEU A 51 12.65 -0.81 6.07
CA LEU A 51 13.33 -0.62 4.79
C LEU A 51 12.47 0.15 3.78
N TYR A 52 11.15 0.03 3.87
CA TYR A 52 10.21 0.64 2.90
C TYR A 52 9.54 1.89 3.46
N ILE A 53 10.01 2.39 4.61
CA ILE A 53 9.59 3.65 5.21
C ILE A 53 10.84 4.49 5.46
N GLN A 54 11.16 5.37 4.52
CA GLN A 54 12.42 6.10 4.49
C GLN A 54 12.17 7.60 4.62
N ASP A 55 13.09 8.34 5.23
CA ASP A 55 13.01 9.79 5.23
C ASP A 55 13.07 10.34 3.78
N ARG A 56 12.67 11.58 3.61
CA ARG A 56 12.71 12.24 2.28
C ARG A 56 14.12 12.62 1.83
N GLY A 57 15.15 12.31 2.61
CA GLY A 57 16.45 12.96 2.53
C GLY A 57 16.34 14.46 2.84
N ILE A 58 17.11 14.96 3.80
CA ILE A 58 17.36 16.41 3.86
C ILE A 58 18.24 16.76 2.65
N PRO A 59 17.94 17.77 1.82
CA PRO A 59 18.87 18.19 0.77
C PRO A 59 20.25 18.44 1.39
N SER A 60 21.27 17.68 0.97
CA SER A 60 22.63 17.89 1.45
C SER A 60 23.03 19.34 1.13
N PRO A 61 23.48 20.14 2.10
CA PRO A 61 23.98 21.48 1.83
C PRO A 61 25.29 21.45 1.01
N LEU A 62 25.90 20.26 0.85
CA LEU A 62 27.12 20.06 0.08
C LEU A 62 26.79 19.45 -1.30
N PRO A 63 27.22 20.10 -2.40
CA PRO A 63 27.02 19.59 -3.76
C PRO A 63 27.74 18.26 -3.96
N GLY A 64 27.07 17.30 -4.58
CA GLY A 64 27.64 15.99 -4.94
C GLY A 64 27.64 14.93 -3.83
N ARG A 65 27.20 15.25 -2.62
CA ARG A 65 27.06 14.25 -1.54
C ARG A 65 25.61 13.79 -1.44
N PRO A 66 25.31 12.49 -1.68
CA PRO A 66 23.97 11.97 -1.43
C PRO A 66 23.67 12.08 0.06
N SER A 67 22.50 12.61 0.39
CA SER A 67 22.04 12.65 1.77
C SER A 67 21.82 11.22 2.27
N PRO A 68 22.26 10.88 3.49
CA PRO A 68 21.93 9.60 4.08
C PRO A 68 20.41 9.50 4.18
N THR A 69 19.82 8.52 3.50
CA THR A 69 18.42 8.17 3.66
C THR A 69 18.28 7.40 4.97
N HIS A 70 17.49 7.92 5.90
CA HIS A 70 17.25 7.25 7.17
C HIS A 70 15.96 6.44 7.12
N ASN A 71 16.06 5.16 7.44
CA ASN A 71 14.88 4.30 7.64
C ASN A 71 14.13 4.73 8.91
N LEU A 72 12.81 4.52 8.93
CA LEU A 72 12.04 4.63 10.16
C LEU A 72 12.60 3.61 11.17
N PRO A 73 12.91 4.02 12.41
CA PRO A 73 13.60 3.15 13.35
C PRO A 73 12.71 2.03 13.88
N LYS A 74 13.35 0.95 14.35
CA LYS A 74 12.67 -0.24 14.89
C LYS A 74 11.67 0.03 16.02
N THR A 75 11.79 1.16 16.70
CA THR A 75 10.91 1.59 17.81
C THR A 75 9.45 1.78 17.38
N PHE A 76 9.18 1.90 16.07
CA PHE A 76 7.84 2.00 15.51
C PHE A 76 7.17 0.64 15.23
N THR A 77 7.80 -0.47 15.61
CA THR A 77 7.21 -1.82 15.51
C THR A 77 5.85 -1.87 16.21
N ASN A 78 4.84 -2.43 15.54
CA ASN A 78 3.44 -2.48 16.00
C ASN A 78 2.80 -1.10 16.28
N GLY A 79 3.43 -0.01 15.82
CA GLY A 79 2.94 1.35 15.95
C GLY A 79 2.05 1.77 14.77
N GLY A 80 1.97 3.09 14.55
CA GLY A 80 1.25 3.64 13.41
C GLY A 80 1.81 4.97 12.95
N VAL A 81 1.51 5.31 11.69
CA VAL A 81 1.91 6.58 11.05
C VAL A 81 0.72 7.17 10.30
N ILE A 82 0.64 8.49 10.20
CA ILE A 82 -0.52 9.18 9.61
C ILE A 82 -0.20 9.61 8.19
N ILE A 83 -1.07 9.29 7.23
CA ILE A 83 -0.90 9.71 5.83
C ILE A 83 -1.15 11.22 5.72
N LYS A 84 -0.18 11.95 5.16
CA LYS A 84 -0.28 13.39 4.92
C LYS A 84 -0.42 13.75 3.45
N ASN A 85 0.06 12.90 2.55
CA ASN A 85 -0.03 13.12 1.10
C ASN A 85 0.16 11.78 0.36
N ILE A 86 -0.40 11.64 -0.84
CA ILE A 86 -0.27 10.47 -1.71
C ILE A 86 0.35 10.94 -3.01
N LYS A 87 1.50 10.37 -3.38
CA LYS A 87 2.22 10.72 -4.61
C LYS A 87 2.21 9.53 -5.57
N LYS A 88 1.94 9.81 -6.83
CA LYS A 88 2.12 8.85 -7.93
C LYS A 88 3.46 9.12 -8.60
N SER A 89 4.27 8.08 -8.78
CA SER A 89 5.53 8.11 -9.51
C SER A 89 5.45 7.11 -10.65
N ASN A 90 5.59 7.56 -11.89
CA ASN A 90 5.78 6.66 -13.02
C ASN A 90 7.27 6.32 -13.17
N ARG A 91 7.62 5.04 -13.17
CA ARG A 91 8.99 4.53 -13.41
C ARG A 91 8.90 3.46 -14.48
N ASN A 92 9.53 3.70 -15.63
CA ASN A 92 9.55 2.78 -16.76
C ASN A 92 8.15 2.28 -17.18
N GLY A 93 7.15 3.18 -17.17
CA GLY A 93 5.77 2.84 -17.51
C GLY A 93 4.95 2.19 -16.39
N ILE A 94 5.56 1.89 -15.24
CA ILE A 94 4.88 1.35 -14.07
C ILE A 94 4.55 2.47 -13.09
N ASP A 95 3.28 2.56 -12.73
CA ASP A 95 2.80 3.49 -11.72
C ASP A 95 3.07 2.94 -10.32
N LYS A 96 3.92 3.63 -9.55
CA LYS A 96 4.15 3.38 -8.13
C LYS A 96 3.52 4.46 -7.28
N TYR A 97 2.87 4.07 -6.18
CA TYR A 97 2.31 5.01 -5.21
C TYR A 97 3.21 5.09 -3.99
N VAL A 98 3.54 6.32 -3.60
CA VAL A 98 4.37 6.63 -2.42
C VAL A 98 3.54 7.49 -1.48
N LEU A 99 3.26 6.95 -0.30
CA LEU A 99 2.57 7.67 0.75
C LEU A 99 3.56 8.53 1.51
N VAL A 100 3.18 9.77 1.77
CA VAL A 100 3.88 10.64 2.69
C VAL A 100 3.28 10.44 4.06
N VAL A 101 4.07 9.97 5.02
CA VAL A 101 3.57 9.67 6.36
C VAL A 101 4.26 10.49 7.42
N ASP A 102 3.51 10.78 8.47
CA ASP A 102 3.94 11.47 9.69
C ASP A 102 4.02 10.46 10.82
N ALA A 103 5.20 10.40 11.44
CA ALA A 103 5.51 9.51 12.56
C ALA A 103 5.52 10.23 13.92
N GLY A 104 4.94 11.44 13.99
CA GLY A 104 4.86 12.26 15.20
C GLY A 104 6.13 13.09 15.48
N GLY A 105 7.01 13.22 14.50
CA GLY A 105 8.27 13.98 14.60
C GLY A 105 8.35 15.14 13.61
N LEU A 106 9.49 15.85 13.63
CA LEU A 106 9.76 16.97 12.71
C LEU A 106 9.80 16.53 11.24
N PHE A 107 10.17 15.28 10.98
CA PHE A 107 10.41 14.76 9.64
C PHE A 107 9.29 13.82 9.20
N ARG A 108 8.94 13.96 7.92
CA ARG A 108 8.00 13.07 7.24
C ARG A 108 8.76 12.00 6.46
N PHE A 109 8.15 10.83 6.38
CA PHE A 109 8.70 9.68 5.69
C PHE A 109 7.96 9.45 4.37
N SER A 110 8.64 8.79 3.44
CA SER A 110 8.10 8.18 2.24
C SER A 110 7.89 6.70 2.52
N LEU A 111 6.63 6.29 2.50
CA LEU A 111 6.19 4.91 2.63
C LEU A 111 5.92 4.37 1.23
N TYR A 112 6.72 3.40 0.80
CA TYR A 112 6.51 2.62 -0.42
C TYR A 112 5.48 1.54 -0.11
N ILE A 113 4.20 1.91 -0.19
CA ILE A 113 3.10 1.17 0.44
C ILE A 113 3.02 -0.30 0.02
N ASP A 114 3.08 -0.61 -1.27
CA ASP A 114 2.95 -2.00 -1.73
C ASP A 114 4.17 -2.85 -1.35
N ASP A 115 5.37 -2.29 -1.49
CA ASP A 115 6.61 -2.97 -1.10
C ASP A 115 6.65 -3.21 0.43
N ALA A 116 6.19 -2.24 1.22
CA ALA A 116 6.07 -2.35 2.68
C ALA A 116 5.02 -3.39 3.12
N ILE A 117 3.89 -3.47 2.41
CA ILE A 117 2.85 -4.49 2.64
C ILE A 117 3.40 -5.89 2.36
N LEU A 118 4.14 -6.07 1.25
CA LEU A 118 4.78 -7.34 0.88
C LEU A 118 5.82 -7.77 1.92
N ALA A 119 6.56 -6.82 2.48
CA ALA A 119 7.56 -7.06 3.51
C ALA A 119 6.97 -7.20 4.93
N CYS A 120 5.65 -7.15 5.09
CA CYS A 120 4.96 -7.16 6.39
C CYS A 120 5.35 -5.98 7.31
N GLU A 121 5.84 -4.88 6.75
CA GLU A 121 6.10 -3.62 7.45
C GLU A 121 4.82 -2.82 7.70
N VAL A 122 3.79 -3.03 6.87
CA VAL A 122 2.45 -2.44 6.99
C VAL A 122 1.41 -3.54 7.20
N MET A 123 0.46 -3.26 8.09
CA MET A 123 -0.64 -4.17 8.44
C MET A 123 -1.99 -3.67 7.89
N PRO A 124 -2.87 -4.57 7.41
CA PRO A 124 -2.62 -5.99 7.20
C PRO A 124 -1.57 -6.19 6.10
N CYS A 125 -0.64 -7.12 6.34
CA CYS A 125 0.32 -7.50 5.32
C CYS A 125 -0.39 -8.29 4.22
N GLN A 126 0.23 -8.38 3.05
CA GLN A 126 -0.28 -9.24 1.99
C GLN A 126 0.09 -10.68 2.33
N THR A 127 -0.67 -11.29 3.25
CA THR A 127 -0.78 -12.75 3.28
C THR A 127 -1.43 -13.17 1.96
N SER A 128 -0.98 -14.26 1.36
CA SER A 128 -1.56 -14.83 0.13
C SER A 128 -3.01 -15.34 0.31
N ALA A 129 -3.75 -14.83 1.31
CA ALA A 129 -5.02 -15.31 1.81
C ALA A 129 -6.09 -14.20 1.86
N THR A 130 -6.03 -13.21 0.96
CA THR A 130 -7.22 -12.46 0.56
C THR A 130 -7.47 -12.68 -0.92
N LYS A 131 -7.69 -13.95 -1.26
CA LYS A 131 -8.50 -14.27 -2.42
C LYS A 131 -9.95 -13.97 -2.02
N GLU A 132 -10.52 -12.91 -2.56
CA GLU A 132 -11.93 -12.99 -2.97
C GLU A 132 -12.10 -14.32 -3.71
N PRO A 133 -13.20 -15.07 -3.54
CA PRO A 133 -13.40 -16.36 -4.17
C PRO A 133 -13.46 -16.18 -5.69
N SER A 134 -12.28 -16.13 -6.32
CA SER A 134 -12.15 -16.34 -7.76
C SER A 134 -12.66 -17.75 -8.04
N PRO A 135 -13.41 -17.98 -9.12
CA PRO A 135 -13.96 -19.30 -9.44
C PRO A 135 -12.88 -20.40 -9.49
N THR A 136 -11.63 -20.04 -9.83
CA THR A 136 -10.47 -20.94 -9.77
C THR A 136 -10.13 -21.39 -8.34
N TYR A 137 -10.20 -20.49 -7.36
CA TYR A 137 -9.89 -20.83 -5.96
C TYR A 137 -10.94 -21.70 -5.31
N VAL A 138 -12.22 -21.44 -5.59
CA VAL A 138 -13.32 -22.30 -5.11
C VAL A 138 -13.16 -23.71 -5.69
N ALA A 139 -12.79 -23.83 -6.96
CA ALA A 139 -12.50 -25.12 -7.57
C ALA A 139 -11.30 -25.84 -6.92
N ASP A 140 -10.22 -25.13 -6.63
CA ASP A 140 -9.02 -25.70 -5.99
C ASP A 140 -9.33 -26.19 -4.55
N GLU A 141 -10.09 -25.43 -3.77
CA GLU A 141 -10.49 -25.82 -2.40
C GLU A 141 -11.49 -26.99 -2.41
N LEU A 142 -12.45 -27.01 -3.35
CA LEU A 142 -13.36 -28.15 -3.53
C LEU A 142 -12.62 -29.42 -3.93
N LYS A 143 -11.56 -29.31 -4.74
CA LYS A 143 -10.73 -30.45 -5.12
C LYS A 143 -10.00 -31.04 -3.91
N LYS A 144 -9.40 -30.21 -3.05
CA LYS A 144 -8.76 -30.68 -1.81
C LYS A 144 -9.76 -31.34 -0.86
N LEU A 145 -10.95 -30.78 -0.71
CA LEU A 145 -12.00 -31.39 0.12
C LEU A 145 -12.43 -32.75 -0.42
N LYS A 146 -12.51 -32.90 -1.75
CA LYS A 146 -12.82 -34.18 -2.37
C LYS A 146 -11.71 -35.20 -2.18
N GLU A 147 -10.45 -34.79 -2.25
CA GLU A 147 -9.31 -35.66 -1.95
C GLU A 147 -9.34 -36.16 -0.49
N LEU A 148 -9.71 -35.30 0.48
CA LEU A 148 -9.85 -35.70 1.88
C LEU A 148 -11.02 -36.66 2.11
N LEU A 149 -12.11 -36.50 1.37
CA LEU A 149 -13.26 -37.41 1.39
C LEU A 149 -12.89 -38.76 0.79
N ASP A 150 -12.23 -38.77 -0.37
CA ASP A 150 -11.79 -39.97 -1.07
C ASP A 150 -10.70 -40.71 -0.25
N ALA A 151 -9.90 -39.98 0.52
CA ALA A 151 -8.96 -40.53 1.50
C ALA A 151 -9.61 -40.99 2.82
N GLY A 152 -10.93 -40.84 2.98
CA GLY A 152 -11.68 -41.22 4.18
C GLY A 152 -11.32 -40.42 5.44
N THR A 153 -10.64 -39.28 5.29
CA THR A 153 -10.23 -38.41 6.40
C THR A 153 -11.38 -37.55 6.90
N ILE A 154 -12.33 -37.23 6.02
CA ILE A 154 -13.57 -36.54 6.36
C ILE A 154 -14.77 -37.36 5.88
N THR A 155 -15.91 -37.16 6.52
CA THR A 155 -17.18 -37.77 6.14
C THR A 155 -17.89 -36.98 5.05
N GLN A 156 -18.83 -37.62 4.35
CA GLN A 156 -19.67 -36.97 3.34
C GLN A 156 -20.40 -35.74 3.90
N ALA A 157 -20.89 -35.82 5.15
CA ALA A 157 -21.58 -34.71 5.81
C ALA A 157 -20.66 -33.50 6.07
N GLU A 158 -19.40 -33.74 6.42
CA GLU A 158 -18.40 -32.69 6.63
C GLU A 158 -17.99 -32.04 5.31
N PHE A 159 -17.84 -32.85 4.26
CA PHE A 159 -17.59 -32.36 2.90
C PHE A 159 -18.72 -31.43 2.44
N ASP A 160 -19.98 -31.84 2.57
CA ASP A 160 -21.13 -31.07 2.10
C ASP A 160 -21.32 -29.78 2.91
N ALA A 161 -21.07 -29.81 4.22
CA ALA A 161 -21.11 -28.61 5.07
C ALA A 161 -20.03 -27.58 4.69
N GLN A 162 -18.83 -28.03 4.32
CA GLN A 162 -17.73 -27.14 3.90
C GLN A 162 -17.91 -26.64 2.47
N LYS A 163 -18.38 -27.49 1.56
CA LYS A 163 -18.74 -27.11 0.19
C LYS A 163 -19.78 -25.99 0.17
N LYS A 164 -20.82 -26.10 1.00
CA LYS A 164 -21.88 -25.09 1.10
C LYS A 164 -21.33 -23.74 1.59
N LYS A 165 -20.45 -23.75 2.59
CA LYS A 165 -19.74 -22.54 3.07
C LYS A 165 -18.86 -21.89 1.99
N LEU A 166 -18.20 -22.69 1.16
CA LEU A 166 -17.33 -22.20 0.08
C LEU A 166 -18.11 -21.63 -1.10
N LEU A 167 -19.32 -22.13 -1.35
CA LEU A 167 -20.21 -21.66 -2.42
C LEU A 167 -21.11 -20.48 -1.99
N GLY A 168 -21.18 -20.19 -0.68
CA GLY A 168 -21.99 -19.10 -0.14
C GLY A 168 -23.50 -19.38 -0.13
N GLU A 169 -23.89 -20.66 -0.04
CA GLU A 169 -25.29 -21.13 -0.04
C GLU A 169 -25.80 -21.50 1.36
#